data_AF-A0A0J7XZI7-F1
#
_entry.id   AF-A0A0J7XZI7-F1
#
_cell.length_a   1.000
_cell.length_b   1.000
_cell.length_c   1.000
_cell.angle_alpha   90.00
_cell.angle_beta   90.00
_cell.angle_gamma   90.00
#
_symmetry.space_group_name_H-M   'P 1'
#
loop_
_entity.id
_entity.type
_entity.pdbx_description
1 polymer ?
#
loop_
_entity_poly.entity_id
_entity_poly.type
_entity_poly.pdbx_seq_one_letter_code
_entity_poly.pdbx_strand_id
1 'polypeptide(L)'
;MRKFLLPLAAVMAVPLSAQAAPPQPSATPVHARLTLCRPGPSVPSQFPDLRPGRTAQCPYAANDLAQRIANLLQRGLGEGFNVVSVYSAFGLPAMTTSYDSPRIAAYAMTATGGDGWKIHLTVNEAAYPLDDTLPAAFVPGENPTRLAPLEAFDVDASIAIFPKEGAAGPDGCITAAWLGAFATAAGWKDQTAMSAMFVTDAGPGYPRYAGPAGRLLTFLLNRQEGQVPSKHDMETSCVTSVRISIPPKDKPAGQ
;
A
#
# COMPACT_ATOMS: atom_id res chain seq x y z
N MET A 1 10.68 -88.42 29.85
CA MET A 1 11.24 -87.93 28.57
C MET A 1 10.79 -86.49 28.36
N ARG A 2 11.68 -85.66 27.80
CA ARG A 2 11.71 -84.20 27.91
C ARG A 2 10.53 -83.50 27.24
N LYS A 3 9.99 -82.49 27.96
CA LYS A 3 9.05 -81.46 27.50
C LYS A 3 9.79 -80.49 26.56
N PHE A 4 9.19 -80.15 25.42
CA PHE A 4 9.52 -78.95 24.64
C PHE A 4 8.26 -78.08 24.56
N LEU A 5 8.25 -76.99 25.33
CA LEU A 5 7.28 -75.91 25.22
C LEU A 5 7.97 -74.76 24.49
N LEU A 6 7.38 -74.33 23.37
CA LEU A 6 7.76 -73.13 22.64
C LEU A 6 7.48 -71.89 23.49
N PRO A 7 8.37 -70.88 23.54
CA PRO A 7 8.04 -69.59 24.11
C PRO A 7 7.23 -68.74 23.11
N LEU A 8 6.06 -68.28 23.57
CA LEU A 8 5.32 -67.16 22.98
C LEU A 8 6.19 -65.90 23.03
N ALA A 9 6.41 -65.27 21.88
CA ALA A 9 6.91 -63.89 21.81
C ALA A 9 5.75 -62.93 22.11
N ALA A 10 5.80 -62.29 23.28
CA ALA A 10 4.89 -61.22 23.64
C ALA A 10 5.31 -59.92 22.94
N VAL A 11 4.48 -59.43 22.02
CA VAL A 11 4.61 -58.09 21.43
C VAL A 11 4.10 -57.09 22.46
N MET A 12 5.01 -56.32 23.07
CA MET A 12 4.62 -55.19 23.93
C MET A 12 4.09 -54.05 23.06
N ALA A 13 2.80 -53.75 23.20
CA ALA A 13 2.20 -52.54 22.67
C ALA A 13 2.69 -51.34 23.51
N VAL A 14 3.43 -50.43 22.87
CA VAL A 14 3.76 -49.13 23.47
C VAL A 14 2.51 -48.26 23.40
N PRO A 15 1.98 -47.73 24.52
CA PRO A 15 0.90 -46.77 24.46
C PRO A 15 1.46 -45.45 23.92
N LEU A 16 0.96 -45.01 22.76
CA LEU A 16 1.11 -43.63 22.31
C LEU A 16 0.44 -42.73 23.33
N SER A 17 1.24 -42.00 24.10
CA SER A 17 0.76 -40.87 24.89
C SER A 17 0.15 -39.85 23.92
N ALA A 18 -1.18 -39.76 23.90
CA ALA A 18 -1.91 -38.70 23.22
C ALA A 18 -1.57 -37.38 23.92
N GLN A 19 -0.54 -36.69 23.42
CA GLN A 19 -0.19 -35.37 23.88
C GLN A 19 -1.30 -34.43 23.39
N ALA A 20 -2.15 -34.00 24.32
CA ALA A 20 -3.14 -32.98 24.07
C ALA A 20 -2.40 -31.75 23.52
N ALA A 21 -2.67 -31.41 22.25
CA ALA A 21 -2.14 -30.21 21.65
C ALA A 21 -2.48 -29.03 22.56
N PRO A 22 -1.55 -28.10 22.82
CA PRO A 22 -1.89 -26.88 23.54
C PRO A 22 -3.07 -26.20 22.81
N PRO A 23 -4.01 -25.59 23.53
CA PRO A 23 -5.14 -24.93 22.91
C PRO A 23 -4.61 -23.89 21.93
N GLN A 24 -4.68 -24.21 20.63
CA GLN A 24 -4.43 -23.24 19.59
C GLN A 24 -5.48 -22.15 19.81
N PRO A 25 -5.08 -20.88 20.04
CA PRO A 25 -6.04 -19.80 20.00
C PRO A 25 -6.71 -19.89 18.65
N SER A 26 -8.02 -20.20 18.65
CA SER A 26 -8.84 -20.31 17.47
C SER A 26 -8.57 -19.07 16.64
N ALA A 27 -7.81 -19.24 15.56
CA ALA A 27 -7.68 -18.23 14.53
C ALA A 27 -9.08 -18.16 13.92
N THR A 28 -9.94 -17.33 14.49
CA THR A 28 -11.14 -16.89 13.80
C THR A 28 -10.61 -16.31 12.50
N PRO A 29 -10.94 -16.88 11.32
CA PRO A 29 -10.75 -16.12 10.11
C PRO A 29 -11.80 -15.02 10.23
N VAL A 30 -11.40 -13.89 10.79
CA VAL A 30 -12.15 -12.65 10.58
C VAL A 30 -12.02 -12.44 9.09
N HIS A 31 -12.95 -13.00 8.32
CA HIS A 31 -13.39 -12.38 7.10
C HIS A 31 -13.64 -10.94 7.50
N ALA A 32 -12.63 -10.09 7.28
CA ALA A 32 -12.71 -8.68 7.55
C ALA A 32 -13.91 -8.21 6.75
N ARG A 33 -15.04 -8.06 7.44
CA ARG A 33 -16.24 -7.43 6.90
C ARG A 33 -15.70 -6.14 6.35
N LEU A 34 -15.70 -6.00 5.02
CA LEU A 34 -14.98 -4.92 4.36
C LEU A 34 -15.62 -3.63 4.85
N THR A 35 -15.01 -2.98 5.84
CA THR A 35 -15.61 -1.82 6.48
C THR A 35 -15.60 -0.71 5.43
N LEU A 36 -16.79 -0.31 4.99
CA LEU A 36 -16.97 0.66 3.91
C LEU A 36 -17.07 2.07 4.47
N CYS A 37 -16.36 2.99 3.82
CA CYS A 37 -16.51 4.42 4.04
C CYS A 37 -17.78 4.93 3.35
N ARG A 38 -18.33 6.02 3.88
CA ARG A 38 -19.46 6.75 3.29
C ARG A 38 -18.96 8.01 2.58
N PRO A 39 -19.59 8.45 1.49
CA PRO A 39 -19.30 9.76 0.92
C PRO A 39 -19.44 10.87 1.97
N GLY A 40 -18.45 11.76 2.01
CA GLY A 40 -18.47 12.98 2.80
C GLY A 40 -18.83 14.21 1.96
N PRO A 41 -18.82 15.42 2.57
CA PRO A 41 -19.07 16.65 1.83
C PRO A 41 -17.95 16.93 0.83
N SER A 42 -18.30 17.30 -0.41
CA SER A 42 -17.31 17.77 -1.37
C SER A 42 -16.69 19.09 -0.92
N VAL A 43 -15.39 19.27 -1.16
CA VAL A 43 -14.65 20.51 -0.89
C VAL A 43 -14.54 21.29 -2.19
N PRO A 44 -15.00 22.56 -2.26
CA PRO A 44 -14.86 23.38 -3.46
C PRO A 44 -13.40 23.51 -3.90
N SER A 45 -13.18 23.50 -5.21
CA SER A 45 -11.87 23.84 -5.77
C SER A 45 -11.71 25.36 -5.85
N GLN A 46 -10.50 25.84 -5.54
CA GLN A 46 -10.10 27.24 -5.78
C GLN A 46 -9.49 27.44 -7.17
N PHE A 47 -9.23 26.34 -7.90
CA PHE A 47 -8.62 26.35 -9.23
C PHE A 47 -9.69 26.02 -10.28
N PRO A 48 -9.86 26.85 -11.32
CA PRO A 48 -10.90 26.68 -12.33
C PRO A 48 -10.88 25.32 -13.04
N ASP A 49 -9.69 24.78 -13.27
CA ASP A 49 -9.48 23.55 -14.03
C ASP A 49 -9.60 22.27 -13.17
N LEU A 50 -9.79 22.42 -11.86
CA LEU A 50 -9.93 21.30 -10.93
C LEU A 50 -11.38 21.13 -10.49
N ARG A 51 -11.86 19.90 -10.53
CA ARG A 51 -13.16 19.53 -9.98
C ARG A 51 -13.14 19.63 -8.44
N PRO A 52 -14.32 19.79 -7.79
CA PRO A 52 -14.40 19.73 -6.33
C PRO A 52 -13.79 18.46 -5.75
N GLY A 53 -13.00 18.62 -4.69
CA GLY A 53 -12.36 17.52 -4.00
C GLY A 53 -13.39 16.61 -3.33
N ARG A 54 -13.37 15.32 -3.66
CA ARG A 54 -14.24 14.33 -3.02
C ARG A 54 -13.71 14.00 -1.62
N THR A 55 -14.63 13.75 -0.69
CA THR A 55 -14.28 13.28 0.64
C THR A 55 -15.03 12.00 1.02
N ALA A 56 -14.49 11.27 1.98
CA ALA A 56 -15.10 10.07 2.54
C ALA A 56 -14.94 10.04 4.07
N GLN A 57 -15.95 9.48 4.75
CA GLN A 57 -15.94 9.23 6.19
C GLN A 57 -15.86 7.73 6.43
N CYS A 58 -14.82 7.29 7.11
CA CYS A 58 -14.49 5.89 7.31
C CYS A 58 -14.78 5.48 8.76
N PRO A 59 -15.48 4.35 9.01
CA PRO A 59 -15.84 3.93 10.37
C PRO A 59 -14.67 3.38 11.19
N TYR A 60 -13.52 3.12 10.56
CA TYR A 60 -12.42 2.37 11.14
C TYR A 60 -11.33 3.27 11.72
N ALA A 61 -10.56 2.73 12.67
CA ALA A 61 -9.53 3.44 13.43
C ALA A 61 -8.17 3.45 12.72
N ALA A 62 -7.18 4.15 13.28
CA ALA A 62 -5.85 4.32 12.68
C ALA A 62 -5.09 2.98 12.49
N ASN A 63 -5.28 2.02 13.39
CA ASN A 63 -4.67 0.69 13.26
C ASN A 63 -5.20 -0.06 12.03
N ASP A 64 -6.50 0.05 11.76
CA ASP A 64 -7.10 -0.55 10.56
C ASP A 64 -6.63 0.17 9.29
N LEU A 65 -6.43 1.50 9.35
CA LEU A 65 -5.81 2.25 8.26
C LEU A 65 -4.41 1.71 7.95
N ALA A 66 -3.58 1.52 8.98
CA ALA A 66 -2.22 0.99 8.83
C ALA A 66 -2.22 -0.39 8.15
N GLN A 67 -3.12 -1.28 8.58
CA GLN A 67 -3.27 -2.60 7.98
C GLN A 67 -3.74 -2.53 6.52
N ARG A 68 -4.62 -1.59 6.17
CA ARG A 68 -5.07 -1.38 4.79
C ARG A 68 -3.95 -0.87 3.89
N ILE A 69 -3.10 0.03 4.39
CA ILE A 69 -1.89 0.46 3.67
C ILE A 69 -0.99 -0.75 3.43
N ALA A 70 -0.70 -1.54 4.46
CA ALA A 70 0.12 -2.76 4.33
C ALA A 70 -0.45 -3.76 3.30
N ASN A 71 -1.77 -3.97 3.31
CA ASN A 71 -2.45 -4.83 2.33
C ASN A 71 -2.37 -4.26 0.91
N LEU A 72 -2.41 -2.93 0.75
CA LEU A 72 -2.20 -2.29 -0.55
C LEU A 72 -0.77 -2.54 -1.06
N LEU A 73 0.24 -2.47 -0.19
CA LEU A 73 1.63 -2.76 -0.56
C LEU A 73 1.78 -4.19 -1.11
N GLN A 74 1.09 -5.16 -0.52
CA GLN A 74 1.07 -6.54 -1.03
C GLN A 74 0.48 -6.63 -2.44
N ARG A 75 -0.60 -5.87 -2.70
CA ARG A 75 -1.25 -5.82 -4.02
C ARG A 75 -0.45 -5.01 -5.04
N GLY A 76 0.37 -4.05 -4.60
CA GLY A 76 1.20 -3.19 -5.45
C GLY A 76 2.21 -3.94 -6.31
N LEU A 77 2.47 -5.22 -6.02
CA LEU A 77 3.31 -6.10 -6.84
C LEU A 77 2.53 -6.88 -7.90
N GLY A 78 1.20 -6.96 -7.79
CA GLY A 78 0.33 -7.72 -8.69
C GLY A 78 0.04 -7.02 -10.01
N GLU A 79 -0.43 -7.78 -11.00
CA GLU A 79 -1.03 -7.23 -12.22
C GLU A 79 -2.33 -6.47 -11.87
N GLY A 80 -2.69 -5.46 -12.66
CA GLY A 80 -3.97 -4.78 -12.48
C GLY A 80 -4.02 -3.65 -11.43
N PHE A 81 -2.88 -3.19 -10.89
CA PHE A 81 -2.88 -2.06 -9.95
C PHE A 81 -3.30 -0.76 -10.64
N ASN A 82 -4.39 -0.17 -10.18
CA ASN A 82 -5.06 1.01 -10.74
C ASN A 82 -5.89 1.73 -9.67
N VAL A 83 -6.60 2.79 -10.07
CA VAL A 83 -7.49 3.55 -9.16
C VAL A 83 -8.51 2.66 -8.43
N VAL A 84 -9.07 1.63 -9.07
CA VAL A 84 -10.04 0.70 -8.48
C VAL A 84 -9.41 -0.15 -7.38
N SER A 85 -8.21 -0.66 -7.64
CA SER A 85 -7.46 -1.44 -6.65
C SER A 85 -7.13 -0.61 -5.40
N VAL A 86 -6.85 0.69 -5.57
CA VAL A 86 -6.54 1.62 -4.48
C VAL A 86 -7.78 1.91 -3.65
N TYR A 87 -8.85 2.44 -4.23
CA TYR A 87 -10.03 2.83 -3.43
C TYR A 87 -10.68 1.61 -2.75
N SER A 88 -10.65 0.44 -3.39
CA SER A 88 -11.19 -0.79 -2.81
C SER A 88 -10.37 -1.30 -1.61
N ALA A 89 -9.05 -1.11 -1.59
CA ALA A 89 -8.21 -1.46 -0.45
C ALA A 89 -8.59 -0.68 0.83
N PHE A 90 -9.07 0.55 0.65
CA PHE A 90 -9.54 1.40 1.75
C PHE A 90 -11.05 1.29 2.00
N GLY A 91 -11.80 0.54 1.19
CA GLY A 91 -13.26 0.48 1.29
C GLY A 91 -13.92 1.83 0.98
N LEU A 92 -13.28 2.66 0.16
CA LEU A 92 -13.77 3.98 -0.21
C LEU A 92 -14.87 3.91 -1.27
N PRO A 93 -15.73 4.94 -1.38
CA PRO A 93 -16.55 5.11 -2.56
C PRO A 93 -15.67 5.24 -3.81
N ALA A 94 -16.25 4.97 -4.98
CA ALA A 94 -15.55 5.10 -6.25
C ALA A 94 -14.94 6.51 -6.39
N MET A 95 -13.66 6.57 -6.75
CA MET A 95 -12.97 7.83 -7.00
C MET A 95 -13.30 8.34 -8.40
N THR A 96 -13.60 9.64 -8.49
CA THR A 96 -13.72 10.38 -9.76
C THR A 96 -12.47 11.24 -9.96
N THR A 97 -12.20 11.65 -11.20
CA THR A 97 -11.06 12.52 -11.49
C THR A 97 -11.23 13.89 -10.84
N SER A 98 -10.15 14.42 -10.26
CA SER A 98 -10.03 15.83 -9.91
C SER A 98 -9.60 16.67 -11.10
N TYR A 99 -8.83 16.06 -12.01
CA TYR A 99 -8.36 16.63 -13.26
C TYR A 99 -8.18 15.49 -14.27
N ASP A 100 -8.40 15.79 -15.53
CA ASP A 100 -8.12 14.86 -16.61
C ASP A 100 -7.92 15.60 -17.94
N SER A 101 -7.17 14.95 -18.80
CA SER A 101 -6.90 15.37 -20.17
C SER A 101 -6.89 14.14 -21.07
N PRO A 102 -6.73 14.30 -22.39
CA PRO A 102 -6.63 13.15 -23.31
C PRO A 102 -5.56 12.12 -22.92
N ARG A 103 -4.53 12.47 -22.13
CA ARG A 103 -3.42 11.57 -21.79
C ARG A 103 -3.17 11.35 -20.30
N ILE A 104 -3.94 11.99 -19.42
CA ILE A 104 -3.86 11.77 -17.97
C ILE A 104 -5.24 11.74 -17.33
N ALA A 105 -5.43 10.82 -16.40
CA ALA A 105 -6.55 10.79 -15.47
C ALA A 105 -6.01 10.89 -14.04
N ALA A 106 -6.25 12.03 -13.39
CA ALA A 106 -5.81 12.30 -12.02
C ALA A 106 -7.00 12.26 -11.07
N TYR A 107 -6.94 11.36 -10.09
CA TYR A 107 -7.97 11.12 -9.09
C TYR A 107 -7.48 11.59 -7.73
N ALA A 108 -8.35 12.25 -6.96
CA ALA A 108 -8.03 12.69 -5.61
C ALA A 108 -9.22 12.51 -4.67
N MET A 109 -8.95 12.01 -3.46
CA MET A 109 -9.95 11.87 -2.40
C MET A 109 -9.33 12.08 -1.04
N THR A 110 -10.03 12.79 -0.17
CA THR A 110 -9.65 12.91 1.24
C THR A 110 -10.53 12.00 2.08
N ALA A 111 -9.95 11.15 2.92
CA ALA A 111 -10.71 10.29 3.82
C ALA A 111 -10.37 10.60 5.28
N THR A 112 -11.39 10.55 6.14
CA THR A 112 -11.26 10.77 7.59
C THR A 112 -11.82 9.57 8.35
N GLY A 113 -11.11 9.12 9.38
CA GLY A 113 -11.46 7.97 10.21
C GLY A 113 -12.28 8.25 11.45
N GLY A 114 -12.75 7.17 12.10
CA GLY A 114 -13.60 7.22 13.30
C GLY A 114 -12.91 7.78 14.55
N ASP A 115 -11.58 7.73 14.62
CA ASP A 115 -10.73 8.27 15.70
C ASP A 115 -9.99 9.56 15.29
N GLY A 116 -10.32 10.12 14.12
CA GLY A 116 -9.85 11.42 13.64
C GLY A 116 -8.58 11.39 12.78
N TRP A 117 -8.06 10.22 12.36
CA TRP A 117 -7.02 10.20 11.33
C TRP A 117 -7.55 10.78 10.02
N LYS A 118 -6.65 11.34 9.21
CA LYS A 118 -6.97 11.85 7.88
C LYS A 118 -5.92 11.38 6.88
N ILE A 119 -6.36 10.99 5.69
CA ILE A 119 -5.48 10.75 4.55
C ILE A 119 -5.92 11.57 3.35
N HIS A 120 -4.98 11.90 2.49
CA HIS A 120 -5.24 12.37 1.14
C HIS A 120 -4.66 11.36 0.14
N LEU A 121 -5.54 10.76 -0.65
CA LEU A 121 -5.23 9.76 -1.65
C LEU A 121 -5.25 10.41 -3.02
N THR A 122 -4.16 10.29 -3.75
CA THR A 122 -4.05 10.67 -5.15
C THR A 122 -3.67 9.45 -5.97
N VAL A 123 -4.31 9.24 -7.10
CA VAL A 123 -3.91 8.24 -8.09
C VAL A 123 -3.85 8.93 -9.44
N ASN A 124 -2.76 8.78 -10.16
CA ASN A 124 -2.59 9.27 -11.52
C ASN A 124 -2.40 8.09 -12.44
N GLU A 125 -3.16 8.05 -13.52
CA GLU A 125 -2.96 7.14 -14.63
C GLU A 125 -2.59 7.97 -15.85
N ALA A 126 -1.37 7.80 -16.36
CA ALA A 126 -0.80 8.69 -17.35
C ALA A 126 -0.15 7.91 -18.51
N ALA A 127 -0.41 8.36 -19.73
CA ALA A 127 0.29 7.90 -20.92
C ALA A 127 1.38 8.91 -21.29
N TYR A 128 2.61 8.71 -20.80
CA TYR A 128 3.71 9.63 -21.08
C TYR A 128 4.25 9.49 -22.52
N PRO A 129 4.78 10.58 -23.12
CA PRO A 129 4.75 11.95 -22.61
C PRO A 129 3.33 12.54 -22.68
N LEU A 130 3.06 13.59 -21.88
CA LEU A 130 1.72 14.20 -21.74
C LEU A 130 1.41 15.22 -22.85
N ASP A 131 1.99 15.02 -24.03
CA ASP A 131 1.83 15.93 -25.18
C ASP A 131 0.49 15.70 -25.88
N ASP A 132 -0.30 16.76 -26.04
CA ASP A 132 -1.63 16.73 -26.68
C ASP A 132 -1.57 16.44 -28.19
N THR A 133 -0.39 16.47 -28.81
CA THR A 133 -0.18 16.05 -30.21
C THR A 133 -0.17 14.52 -30.38
N LEU A 134 0.00 13.77 -29.29
CA LEU A 134 -0.02 12.31 -29.32
C LEU A 134 -1.46 11.77 -29.21
N PRO A 135 -1.71 10.53 -29.67
CA PRO A 135 -3.04 9.93 -29.58
C PRO A 135 -3.60 9.97 -28.15
N ALA A 136 -4.89 10.27 -28.04
CA ALA A 136 -5.59 10.22 -26.77
C ALA A 136 -5.52 8.81 -26.17
N ALA A 137 -5.26 8.73 -24.88
CA ALA A 137 -5.28 7.52 -24.08
C ALA A 137 -6.53 7.44 -23.18
N PHE A 138 -7.25 8.55 -23.03
CA PHE A 138 -8.50 8.66 -22.28
C PHE A 138 -9.56 9.44 -23.06
N VAL A 139 -10.83 9.08 -22.84
CA VAL A 139 -11.96 9.98 -23.07
C VAL A 139 -12.21 10.74 -21.78
N PRO A 140 -12.06 12.08 -21.75
CA PRO A 140 -12.23 12.87 -20.53
C PRO A 140 -13.67 12.83 -19.97
N GLY A 141 -13.79 12.96 -18.65
CA GLY A 141 -15.01 13.00 -17.87
C GLY A 141 -14.72 12.73 -16.38
N GLU A 142 -15.74 12.84 -15.52
CA GLU A 142 -15.60 12.49 -14.09
C GLU A 142 -15.15 11.04 -13.89
N ASN A 143 -15.51 10.16 -14.81
CA ASN A 143 -15.11 8.76 -14.88
C ASN A 143 -14.49 8.53 -16.26
N PRO A 144 -13.22 8.88 -16.46
CA PRO A 144 -12.61 8.83 -17.79
C PRO A 144 -12.53 7.39 -18.28
N THR A 145 -12.75 7.20 -19.57
CA THR A 145 -12.67 5.87 -20.20
C THR A 145 -11.28 5.67 -20.77
N ARG A 146 -10.59 4.59 -20.37
CA ARG A 146 -9.29 4.22 -20.95
C ARG A 146 -9.49 3.76 -22.40
N LEU A 147 -8.63 4.24 -23.29
CA LEU A 147 -8.58 3.85 -24.70
C LEU A 147 -7.49 2.80 -24.98
N ALA A 148 -6.66 2.50 -23.97
CA ALA A 148 -5.60 1.50 -23.99
C ALA A 148 -5.73 0.54 -22.80
N PRO A 149 -5.11 -0.65 -22.83
CA PRO A 149 -5.04 -1.53 -21.67
C PRO A 149 -4.22 -0.89 -20.54
N LEU A 150 -4.48 -1.29 -19.29
CA LEU A 150 -3.91 -0.67 -18.09
C LEU A 150 -2.37 -0.70 -18.09
N GLU A 151 -1.78 -1.75 -18.67
CA GLU A 151 -0.33 -1.99 -18.71
C GLU A 151 0.42 -0.96 -19.56
N ALA A 152 -0.28 -0.19 -20.38
CA ALA A 152 0.27 0.89 -21.20
C ALA A 152 0.42 2.22 -20.43
N PHE A 153 -0.09 2.31 -19.20
CA PHE A 153 -0.06 3.54 -18.41
C PHE A 153 1.02 3.48 -17.32
N ASP A 154 1.60 4.64 -17.04
CA ASP A 154 2.28 4.91 -15.78
C ASP A 154 1.20 5.17 -14.72
N VAL A 155 1.24 4.40 -13.62
CA VAL A 155 0.29 4.52 -12.52
C VAL A 155 1.05 4.93 -11.27
N ASP A 156 0.78 6.14 -10.78
CA ASP A 156 1.31 6.65 -9.52
C ASP A 156 0.20 6.78 -8.48
N ALA A 157 0.35 6.13 -7.33
CA ALA A 157 -0.55 6.26 -6.20
C ALA A 157 0.22 6.84 -5.01
N SER A 158 -0.28 7.94 -4.46
CA SER A 158 0.27 8.59 -3.28
C SER A 158 -0.77 8.71 -2.19
N ILE A 159 -0.38 8.32 -0.98
CA ILE A 159 -1.19 8.33 0.24
C ILE A 159 -0.49 9.27 1.21
N ALA A 160 -0.96 10.51 1.32
CA ALA A 160 -0.50 11.41 2.38
C ALA A 160 -1.29 11.11 3.66
N ILE A 161 -0.58 10.91 4.76
CA ILE A 161 -1.13 10.56 6.07
C ILE A 161 -0.97 11.78 6.98
N PHE A 162 -2.09 12.27 7.48
CA PHE A 162 -2.13 13.34 8.45
C PHE A 162 -2.43 12.71 9.81
N PRO A 163 -1.43 12.58 10.69
CA PRO A 163 -1.68 12.09 12.04
C PRO A 163 -2.64 13.04 12.75
N LYS A 164 -3.32 12.53 13.76
CA LYS A 164 -4.11 13.36 14.67
C LYS A 164 -3.19 14.42 15.30
N GLU A 165 -3.68 15.66 15.41
CA GLU A 165 -2.92 16.75 16.05
C GLU A 165 -2.38 16.29 17.42
N GLY A 166 -1.07 16.49 17.63
CA GLY A 166 -0.38 16.13 18.87
C GLY A 166 0.17 14.71 18.96
N ALA A 167 -0.03 13.85 17.95
CA ALA A 167 0.67 12.57 17.89
C ALA A 167 2.17 12.80 17.57
N ALA A 168 3.03 12.64 18.57
CA ALA A 168 4.48 12.72 18.44
C ALA A 168 5.11 11.40 18.88
N GLY A 169 5.98 10.84 18.04
CA GLY A 169 6.74 9.62 18.36
C GLY A 169 6.09 8.31 17.88
N PRO A 170 6.84 7.19 17.97
CA PRO A 170 6.48 5.90 17.38
C PRO A 170 5.24 5.24 18.02
N ASP A 171 4.91 5.58 19.27
CA ASP A 171 3.82 4.96 20.04
C ASP A 171 2.40 5.33 19.54
N GLY A 172 2.29 6.14 18.48
CA GLY A 172 1.01 6.58 17.93
C GLY A 172 0.98 6.77 16.41
N CYS A 173 1.97 6.24 15.68
CA CYS A 173 2.03 6.41 14.23
C CYS A 173 2.58 5.18 13.50
N ILE A 174 2.39 5.16 12.18
CA ILE A 174 2.89 4.09 11.32
C ILE A 174 4.37 4.34 11.06
N THR A 175 5.25 3.48 11.56
CA THR A 175 6.70 3.63 11.32
C THR A 175 7.12 3.02 10.00
N ALA A 176 8.24 3.51 9.46
CA ALA A 176 8.77 3.01 8.20
C ALA A 176 9.35 1.60 8.32
N ALA A 177 9.91 1.25 9.48
CA ALA A 177 10.36 -0.11 9.79
C ALA A 177 9.18 -1.10 9.75
N TRP A 178 8.03 -0.74 10.33
CA TRP A 178 6.84 -1.58 10.32
C TRP A 178 6.30 -1.78 8.88
N LEU A 179 6.08 -0.70 8.12
CA LEU A 179 5.64 -0.82 6.73
C LEU A 179 6.68 -1.50 5.84
N GLY A 180 7.97 -1.25 6.06
CA GLY A 180 9.08 -1.85 5.34
C GLY A 180 9.16 -3.36 5.54
N ALA A 181 8.86 -3.87 6.74
CA ALA A 181 8.74 -5.30 6.99
C ALA A 181 7.60 -5.93 6.18
N PHE A 182 6.43 -5.28 6.10
CA PHE A 182 5.31 -5.73 5.25
C PHE A 182 5.65 -5.69 3.76
N ALA A 183 6.32 -4.61 3.30
CA ALA A 183 6.78 -4.51 1.93
C ALA A 183 7.76 -5.65 1.59
N THR A 184 8.73 -5.89 2.45
CA THR A 184 9.72 -6.96 2.26
C THR A 184 9.06 -8.34 2.23
N ALA A 185 8.12 -8.60 3.16
CA ALA A 185 7.35 -9.84 3.19
C ALA A 185 6.48 -10.04 1.94
N ALA A 186 6.02 -8.95 1.32
CA ALA A 186 5.30 -9.01 0.05
C ALA A 186 6.19 -9.30 -1.16
N GLY A 187 7.51 -9.12 -1.04
CA GLY A 187 8.48 -9.32 -2.12
C GLY A 187 9.08 -8.03 -2.69
N TRP A 188 8.81 -6.87 -2.09
CA TRP A 188 9.55 -5.65 -2.40
C TRP A 188 11.00 -5.77 -1.92
N LYS A 189 11.96 -5.36 -2.73
CA LYS A 189 13.39 -5.37 -2.40
C LYS A 189 13.80 -4.04 -1.81
N ASP A 190 14.32 -4.03 -0.60
CA ASP A 190 14.84 -2.82 0.04
C ASP A 190 16.01 -2.23 -0.78
N GLN A 191 15.88 -0.97 -1.14
CA GLN A 191 16.87 -0.16 -1.86
C GLN A 191 17.11 1.17 -1.14
N THR A 192 16.79 1.26 0.15
CA THR A 192 16.94 2.48 0.94
C THR A 192 18.37 2.98 0.93
N ALA A 193 19.38 2.11 1.03
CA ALA A 193 20.78 2.51 0.92
C ALA A 193 21.14 3.14 -0.44
N MET A 194 20.39 2.81 -1.50
CA MET A 194 20.61 3.37 -2.83
C MET A 194 19.91 4.71 -3.04
N SER A 195 19.00 5.13 -2.14
CA SER A 195 18.20 6.34 -2.32
C SER A 195 19.06 7.59 -2.46
N ALA A 196 20.19 7.66 -1.74
CA ALA A 196 21.15 8.77 -1.82
C ALA A 196 21.72 8.99 -3.23
N MET A 197 21.83 7.94 -4.04
CA MET A 197 22.40 8.05 -5.40
C MET A 197 21.44 8.67 -6.41
N PHE A 198 20.14 8.75 -6.07
CA PHE A 198 19.11 9.29 -6.95
C PHE A 198 18.69 10.72 -6.61
N VAL A 199 19.24 11.29 -5.53
CA VAL A 199 18.95 12.67 -5.13
C VAL A 199 19.97 13.60 -5.78
N THR A 200 19.57 14.26 -6.87
CA THR A 200 20.46 15.13 -7.66
C THR A 200 20.65 16.52 -7.04
N ASP A 201 19.84 16.89 -6.06
CA ASP A 201 19.75 18.22 -5.46
C ASP A 201 20.18 18.26 -3.97
N ALA A 202 20.88 17.21 -3.50
CA ALA A 202 21.35 17.06 -2.11
C ALA A 202 20.24 17.04 -1.03
N GLY A 203 18.97 16.84 -1.41
CA GLY A 203 17.87 16.58 -0.47
C GLY A 203 18.04 15.27 0.33
N PRO A 204 17.17 15.01 1.32
CA PRO A 204 17.17 13.72 1.99
C PRO A 204 16.72 12.63 1.01
N GLY A 205 17.47 11.54 0.96
CA GLY A 205 16.99 10.28 0.41
C GLY A 205 15.86 9.72 1.29
N TYR A 206 15.03 8.86 0.72
CA TYR A 206 13.84 8.32 1.38
C TYR A 206 13.89 6.79 1.42
N PRO A 207 13.22 6.14 2.39
CA PRO A 207 13.07 4.69 2.37
C PRO A 207 12.43 4.27 1.06
N ARG A 208 13.11 3.38 0.34
CA ARG A 208 12.77 3.02 -1.03
C ARG A 208 12.86 1.53 -1.21
N TYR A 209 11.85 0.98 -1.89
CA TYR A 209 11.80 -0.43 -2.23
C TYR A 209 11.48 -0.59 -3.72
N ALA A 210 12.11 -1.58 -4.35
CA ALA A 210 11.88 -1.92 -5.75
C ALA A 210 11.07 -3.21 -5.88
N GLY A 211 10.07 -3.16 -6.76
CA GLY A 211 9.31 -4.31 -7.20
C GLY A 211 9.79 -4.82 -8.57
N PRO A 212 9.12 -5.86 -9.12
CA PRO A 212 9.37 -6.32 -10.47
C PRO A 212 9.00 -5.24 -11.50
N ALA A 213 9.57 -5.35 -12.70
CA ALA A 213 9.25 -4.48 -13.84
C ALA A 213 9.37 -2.96 -13.55
N GLY A 214 10.36 -2.56 -12.74
CA GLY A 214 10.63 -1.14 -12.47
C GLY A 214 9.66 -0.46 -11.50
N ARG A 215 8.77 -1.22 -10.83
CA ARG A 215 7.88 -0.69 -9.79
C ARG A 215 8.66 -0.13 -8.61
N LEU A 216 8.20 0.98 -8.07
CA LEU A 216 8.83 1.66 -6.95
C LEU A 216 7.85 1.90 -5.83
N LEU A 217 8.33 1.72 -4.60
CA LEU A 217 7.65 2.08 -3.36
C LEU A 217 8.54 3.04 -2.59
N THR A 218 8.01 4.18 -2.19
CA THR A 218 8.74 5.20 -1.43
C THR A 218 7.93 5.60 -0.20
N PHE A 219 8.58 5.75 0.95
CA PHE A 219 7.98 6.32 2.15
C PHE A 219 8.55 7.71 2.41
N LEU A 220 7.71 8.68 2.75
CA LEU A 220 8.17 9.97 3.28
C LEU A 220 8.02 9.95 4.79
N LEU A 221 9.02 10.46 5.50
CA LEU A 221 9.08 10.49 6.95
C LEU A 221 8.85 11.91 7.45
N ASN A 222 8.25 12.06 8.63
CA ASN A 222 8.14 13.37 9.30
C ASN A 222 9.50 13.88 9.81
N ARG A 223 10.45 12.97 10.04
CA ARG A 223 11.79 13.26 10.53
C ARG A 223 12.78 12.29 9.91
N GLN A 224 13.96 12.81 9.61
CA GLN A 224 15.11 12.01 9.20
C GLN A 224 16.39 12.72 9.62
N GLU A 225 17.35 11.98 10.15
CA GLU A 225 18.68 12.46 10.48
C GLU A 225 19.65 12.09 9.34
N GLY A 226 20.16 13.12 8.64
CA GLY A 226 21.11 12.94 7.54
C GLY A 226 20.46 12.63 6.18
N GLN A 227 21.31 12.26 5.22
CA GLN A 227 20.91 12.10 3.81
C GLN A 227 20.29 10.74 3.48
N VAL A 228 20.57 9.70 4.25
CA VAL A 228 20.00 8.36 4.05
C VAL A 228 19.30 7.95 5.35
N PRO A 229 18.05 7.45 5.29
CA PRO A 229 17.36 6.99 6.49
C PRO A 229 18.18 5.92 7.20
N SER A 230 18.56 6.18 8.43
CA SER A 230 19.19 5.19 9.30
C SER A 230 18.17 4.19 9.82
N LYS A 231 18.64 3.09 10.40
CA LYS A 231 17.75 2.15 11.12
C LYS A 231 16.96 2.88 12.23
N HIS A 232 17.58 3.83 12.91
CA HIS A 232 16.92 4.62 13.94
C HIS A 232 15.78 5.48 13.37
N ASP A 233 16.00 6.15 12.23
CA ASP A 233 14.93 6.89 11.54
C ASP A 233 13.78 5.97 11.14
N MET A 234 14.09 4.78 10.63
CA MET A 234 13.08 3.80 10.22
C MET A 234 12.19 3.36 11.40
N GLU A 235 12.78 3.18 12.58
CA GLU A 235 12.10 2.68 13.77
C GLU A 235 11.34 3.76 14.55
N THR A 236 11.75 5.03 14.43
CA THR A 236 11.24 6.11 15.30
C THR A 236 10.46 7.20 14.58
N SER A 237 10.62 7.33 13.26
CA SER A 237 9.90 8.33 12.46
C SER A 237 8.56 7.82 11.94
N CYS A 238 7.60 8.74 11.87
CA CYS A 238 6.28 8.48 11.33
C CYS A 238 6.30 8.60 9.81
N VAL A 239 5.65 7.66 9.13
CA VAL A 239 5.37 7.76 7.70
C VAL A 239 4.27 8.80 7.49
N THR A 240 4.61 9.85 6.74
CA THR A 240 3.70 10.94 6.35
C THR A 240 3.19 10.76 4.93
N SER A 241 3.88 9.97 4.11
CA SER A 241 3.37 9.57 2.81
C SER A 241 3.89 8.22 2.35
N VAL A 242 3.04 7.46 1.66
CA VAL A 242 3.40 6.26 0.92
C VAL A 242 3.15 6.50 -0.54
N ARG A 243 4.15 6.26 -1.40
CA ARG A 243 4.05 6.40 -2.86
C ARG A 243 4.36 5.08 -3.54
N ILE A 244 3.49 4.66 -4.44
CA ILE A 244 3.64 3.47 -5.27
C ILE A 244 3.62 3.95 -6.73
N SER A 245 4.72 3.76 -7.45
CA SER A 245 4.83 4.12 -8.86
C SER A 245 5.02 2.84 -9.68
N ILE A 246 4.20 2.67 -10.70
CA ILE A 246 4.17 1.49 -11.57
C ILE A 246 4.36 1.98 -13.00
N PRO A 247 5.55 1.78 -13.59
CA PRO A 247 5.78 2.19 -14.96
C PRO A 247 4.99 1.30 -15.94
N PRO A 248 4.80 1.75 -17.19
CA PRO A 248 4.22 0.91 -18.23
C PRO A 248 5.11 -0.32 -18.49
N LYS A 249 4.49 -1.45 -18.84
CA LYS A 249 5.19 -2.73 -19.01
C LYS A 249 6.29 -2.69 -20.08
N ASP A 250 6.12 -1.84 -21.08
CA ASP A 250 7.04 -1.71 -22.22
C ASP A 250 8.01 -0.52 -22.07
N LYS A 251 8.00 0.20 -20.95
CA LYS A 251 9.01 1.23 -20.69
C LYS A 251 10.33 0.56 -20.27
N PRO A 252 11.43 0.73 -21.01
CA PRO A 252 12.72 0.21 -20.56
C PRO A 252 13.09 0.84 -19.21
N ALA A 253 13.51 0.00 -18.26
CA ALA A 253 13.95 0.46 -16.95
C ALA A 253 15.16 1.39 -17.12
N GLY A 254 15.00 2.69 -16.84
CA GLY A 254 16.11 3.66 -16.82
C GLY A 254 16.08 4.77 -17.87
N GLN A 255 14.91 5.19 -18.36
CA GLN A 255 14.73 6.47 -19.06
C GLN A 255 13.86 7.44 -18.26
#